data_AF-A0A2P5N024-F1
#
_entry.id   AF-A0A2P5N024-F1
#
_cell.length_a   1.000
_cell.length_b   1.000
_cell.length_c   1.000
_cell.angle_alpha   90.00
_cell.angle_beta   90.00
_cell.angle_gamma   90.00
#
_symmetry.space_group_name_H-M   'P 1'
#
loop_
_entity.id
_entity.type
_entity.pdbx_description
1 polymer ?
#
loop_
_entity_poly.entity_id
_entity_poly.type
_entity_poly.pdbx_seq_one_letter_code
_entity_poly.pdbx_strand_id
1 'polypeptide(L)'
;MVFFQKESIHAVLKKTLDSRHKSDVSDESEISTGKVKNLLDYVEPVTLEDRCLDVLERFVKDKQLQAVAIINLQQRAVGIIDRSKITDIFLGPYARDLLGKKPICELMDSDPIIMDINASVDDVAQIIIDSGMRHMVNGFIIEEHGVYAGMATGLSLLEEITRRKQRELFALAHYDQLTGLPNRLLFKDRLTQAFENADRNQKMVALIFVDVDRFKFINDSLGHSAGDRVLQFVANNLSDKVRKSDTVARLGGDEFVVILQNIIDEANALAVVSEMTAQVRSPLSIYDHQVKISASMGVALYPVHAQSVEELIRKADIAMYEIKERGRDNYLMFVPGMENKTEQRVSLETQLRTALDNGEFYLCYQPQIDLRFERMIGVEALLRWRHPELGQVSPATFIPIAEETKSILQIGEWVLREAVEQHNRWLKQGLPPIRMAVNISAVQFQQDGFSVFVKQILDESGIDATYLELELTESVVMQRAEQAIKTLVALRELGLKLAIDDFGTGYSSLSYLRKFPIDRIKIDQSFVRGIESTPANEAIVRAILALSDSLGLETLAEGVENLDELKWLTSHKCTEVQGYHFAKALPADGLVNWYNTRFLG
;
A
#
# COMPACT_ATOMS: atom_id res chain seq x y z
N MET A 1 56.61 -20.05 61.00
CA MET A 1 56.64 -20.31 59.56
C MET A 1 55.80 -21.58 59.38
N VAL A 2 54.52 -21.53 59.05
CA VAL A 2 53.86 -20.94 57.88
C VAL A 2 52.44 -20.51 58.27
N PHE A 3 52.06 -19.29 57.89
CA PHE A 3 50.70 -18.76 57.92
C PHE A 3 49.88 -19.40 56.78
N PHE A 4 48.73 -19.99 57.06
CA PHE A 4 47.70 -20.26 56.04
C PHE A 4 46.74 -19.07 56.01
N GLN A 5 46.80 -18.30 54.93
CA GLN A 5 45.84 -17.24 54.60
C GLN A 5 44.49 -17.88 54.26
N LYS A 6 43.44 -17.43 54.96
CA LYS A 6 42.04 -17.51 54.50
C LYS A 6 41.93 -16.67 53.22
N GLU A 7 42.13 -17.27 52.05
CA GLU A 7 41.61 -16.70 50.82
C GLU A 7 40.07 -16.79 50.86
N SER A 8 39.43 -15.64 50.77
CA SER A 8 37.99 -15.52 50.91
C SER A 8 37.28 -16.00 49.65
N ILE A 9 36.27 -16.84 49.86
CA ILE A 9 35.25 -17.27 48.88
C ILE A 9 34.64 -16.05 48.13
N HIS A 10 34.72 -14.83 48.69
CA HIS A 10 34.31 -13.57 48.06
C HIS A 10 35.06 -13.23 46.76
N ALA A 11 36.31 -13.67 46.57
CA ALA A 11 37.07 -13.36 45.36
C ALA A 11 36.65 -14.21 44.15
N VAL A 12 36.07 -15.39 44.39
CA VAL A 12 35.68 -16.33 43.33
C VAL A 12 34.31 -15.95 42.73
N LEU A 13 33.38 -15.44 43.53
CA LEU A 13 32.05 -15.00 43.06
C LEU A 13 32.14 -13.73 42.21
N LYS A 14 32.95 -12.74 42.61
CA LYS A 14 33.12 -11.49 41.86
C LYS A 14 33.71 -11.71 40.45
N LYS A 15 34.65 -12.67 40.30
CA LYS A 15 35.21 -13.06 39.00
C LYS A 15 34.23 -13.81 38.09
N THR A 16 33.26 -14.52 38.67
CA THR A 16 32.30 -15.32 37.90
C THR A 16 31.15 -14.45 37.35
N LEU A 17 30.85 -13.33 38.01
CA LEU A 17 29.90 -12.30 37.53
C LEU A 17 30.53 -11.39 36.45
N ASP A 18 31.77 -10.95 36.61
CA ASP A 18 32.46 -10.08 35.62
C ASP A 18 32.73 -10.77 34.27
N SER A 19 32.77 -12.11 34.23
CA SER A 19 33.03 -12.89 33.00
C SER A 19 31.78 -13.21 32.18
N ARG A 20 30.57 -12.92 32.67
CA ARG A 20 29.30 -13.16 31.94
C ARG A 20 28.67 -11.89 31.35
N HIS A 21 29.32 -10.73 31.49
CA HIS A 21 28.86 -9.46 30.92
C HIS A 21 29.35 -9.17 29.48
N LYS A 22 29.84 -10.18 28.75
CA LYS A 22 30.31 -10.05 27.36
C LYS A 22 29.76 -11.12 26.43
N SER A 23 28.45 -11.19 26.32
CA SER A 23 27.75 -11.73 25.16
C SER A 23 26.27 -11.45 25.38
N ASP A 24 25.69 -10.58 24.56
CA ASP A 24 24.28 -10.61 24.11
C ASP A 24 23.94 -9.24 23.51
N VAL A 25 24.25 -9.09 22.23
CA VAL A 25 23.65 -8.09 21.34
C VAL A 25 23.15 -8.86 20.12
N SER A 26 22.09 -9.64 20.33
CA SER A 26 21.29 -10.24 19.27
C SER A 26 20.03 -10.84 19.89
N ASP A 27 19.04 -10.01 20.22
CA ASP A 27 17.63 -10.41 20.27
C ASP A 27 16.75 -9.16 20.48
N GLU A 28 16.40 -8.49 19.39
CA GLU A 28 15.40 -7.40 19.36
C GLU A 28 13.95 -7.91 19.40
N SER A 29 13.75 -9.19 19.74
CA SER A 29 12.42 -9.83 19.88
C SER A 29 11.89 -9.84 21.33
N GLU A 30 12.68 -9.45 22.33
CA GLU A 30 12.28 -9.39 23.76
C GLU A 30 11.65 -8.04 24.19
N ILE A 31 10.87 -7.38 23.32
CA ILE A 31 10.27 -6.07 23.66
C ILE A 31 9.13 -6.17 24.70
N SER A 32 8.62 -7.36 25.02
CA SER A 32 7.32 -7.48 25.71
C SER A 32 7.34 -7.50 27.24
N THR A 33 8.40 -7.95 27.92
CA THR A 33 8.40 -8.04 29.40
C THR A 33 9.74 -7.59 29.98
N GLY A 34 9.78 -6.40 30.60
CA GLY A 34 10.93 -6.01 31.40
C GLY A 34 11.11 -7.03 32.51
N LYS A 35 12.30 -7.62 32.66
CA LYS A 35 12.60 -8.62 33.70
C LYS A 35 13.23 -7.97 34.92
N VAL A 36 12.96 -8.53 36.10
CA VAL A 36 13.54 -8.07 37.38
C VAL A 36 15.07 -8.09 37.38
N LYS A 37 15.69 -8.96 36.56
CA LYS A 37 17.13 -8.95 36.27
C LYS A 37 17.70 -7.57 35.94
N ASN A 38 16.94 -6.70 35.26
CA ASN A 38 17.39 -5.36 34.89
C ASN A 38 17.45 -4.39 36.07
N LEU A 39 16.88 -4.76 37.21
CA LEU A 39 16.84 -3.98 38.46
C LEU A 39 17.89 -4.44 39.48
N LEU A 40 18.59 -5.54 39.21
CA LEU A 40 19.46 -6.22 40.17
C LEU A 40 20.63 -5.32 40.59
N ASP A 41 20.67 -4.97 41.87
CA ASP A 41 21.83 -4.37 42.52
C ASP A 41 22.35 -5.29 43.63
N TYR A 42 23.63 -5.62 43.58
CA TYR A 42 24.22 -6.53 44.57
C TYR A 42 24.59 -5.77 45.84
N VAL A 43 23.78 -5.97 46.88
CA VAL A 43 24.09 -5.55 48.24
C VAL A 43 24.56 -6.75 49.04
N GLU A 44 25.70 -6.67 49.73
CA GLU A 44 26.17 -7.76 50.59
C GLU A 44 25.13 -8.06 51.69
N PRO A 45 24.65 -9.30 51.88
CA PRO A 45 23.62 -9.58 52.89
C PRO A 45 24.21 -9.65 54.31
N VAL A 46 23.35 -9.64 55.33
CA VAL A 46 23.73 -9.93 56.73
C VAL A 46 23.13 -11.26 57.18
N THR A 47 23.70 -11.86 58.21
CA THR A 47 23.23 -13.13 58.79
C THR A 47 22.32 -12.87 59.98
N LEU A 48 21.50 -13.86 60.33
CA LEU A 48 20.58 -13.78 61.49
C LEU A 48 21.29 -13.50 62.83
N GLU A 49 22.57 -13.83 62.95
CA GLU A 49 23.37 -13.68 64.17
C GLU A 49 24.10 -12.33 64.26
N ASP A 50 24.15 -11.56 63.17
CA ASP A 50 24.81 -10.26 63.14
C ASP A 50 24.15 -9.30 64.13
N ARG A 51 24.96 -8.51 64.83
CA ARG A 51 24.45 -7.63 65.88
C ARG A 51 23.85 -6.37 65.27
N CYS A 52 22.80 -5.87 65.92
CA CYS A 52 22.13 -4.64 65.48
C CYS A 52 23.09 -3.45 65.35
N LEU A 53 24.10 -3.35 66.22
CA LEU A 53 25.09 -2.27 66.15
C LEU A 53 25.99 -2.36 64.91
N ASP A 54 26.40 -3.57 64.51
CA ASP A 54 27.27 -3.80 63.35
C ASP A 54 26.53 -3.45 62.05
N VAL A 55 25.24 -3.81 61.98
CA VAL A 55 24.36 -3.44 60.86
C VAL A 55 24.13 -1.92 60.80
N LEU A 56 23.91 -1.27 61.96
CA LEU A 56 23.79 0.19 62.02
C LEU A 56 25.07 0.88 61.53
N GLU A 57 26.25 0.40 61.96
CA GLU A 57 27.54 0.96 61.50
C GLU A 57 27.71 0.85 59.99
N ARG A 58 27.16 -0.19 59.37
CA ARG A 58 27.18 -0.36 57.92
C ARG A 58 26.39 0.73 57.21
N PHE A 59 25.18 1.07 57.68
CA PHE A 59 24.40 2.21 57.18
C PHE A 59 25.06 3.58 57.48
N VAL A 60 25.81 3.69 58.57
CA VAL A 60 26.56 4.93 58.88
C VAL A 60 27.73 5.11 57.92
N LYS A 61 28.44 4.02 57.58
CA LYS A 61 29.56 4.04 56.63
C LYS A 61 29.11 4.29 55.20
N ASP A 62 28.06 3.61 54.76
CA ASP A 62 27.50 3.77 53.43
C ASP A 62 26.20 4.59 53.49
N LYS A 63 26.29 5.85 53.05
CA LYS A 63 25.15 6.76 53.01
C LYS A 63 24.15 6.44 51.89
N GLN A 64 24.57 5.70 50.86
CA GLN A 64 23.70 5.32 49.76
C GLN A 64 22.91 4.03 50.06
N LEU A 65 23.43 3.18 50.94
CA LEU A 65 22.75 1.98 51.41
C LEU A 65 21.42 2.31 52.12
N GLN A 66 20.31 1.88 51.51
CA GLN A 66 18.95 2.11 52.02
C GLN A 66 18.39 0.92 52.80
N ALA A 67 18.76 -0.30 52.42
CA ALA A 67 18.34 -1.52 53.10
C ALA A 67 19.40 -2.60 52.97
N VAL A 68 19.26 -3.67 53.75
CA VAL A 68 20.07 -4.89 53.63
C VAL A 68 19.18 -6.11 53.83
N ALA A 69 19.36 -7.12 52.99
CA ALA A 69 18.73 -8.42 53.14
C ALA A 69 19.40 -9.23 54.27
N ILE A 70 18.59 -9.95 55.04
CA ILE A 70 19.04 -10.90 56.05
C ILE A 70 18.83 -12.30 55.50
N ILE A 71 19.90 -13.11 55.51
CA ILE A 71 19.91 -14.46 54.99
C ILE A 71 20.15 -15.50 56.08
N ASN A 72 19.67 -16.73 55.83
CA ASN A 72 19.99 -17.89 56.65
C ASN A 72 21.27 -18.61 56.17
N LEU A 73 21.63 -19.72 56.84
CA LEU A 73 22.81 -20.53 56.50
C LEU A 73 22.74 -21.15 55.08
N GLN A 74 21.55 -21.27 54.51
CA GLN A 74 21.31 -21.75 53.15
C GLN A 74 21.29 -20.61 52.11
N GLN A 75 21.70 -19.39 52.50
CA GLN A 75 21.68 -18.18 51.66
C GLN A 75 20.29 -17.77 51.14
N ARG A 76 19.22 -18.22 51.80
CA ARG A 76 17.86 -17.77 51.49
C ARG A 76 17.54 -16.49 52.24
N ALA A 77 16.86 -15.56 51.59
CA ALA A 77 16.38 -14.37 52.26
C ALA A 77 15.27 -14.74 53.27
N VAL A 78 15.41 -14.23 54.49
CA VAL A 78 14.47 -14.48 55.60
C VAL A 78 13.97 -13.18 56.25
N GLY A 79 14.54 -12.04 55.87
CA GLY A 79 14.09 -10.74 56.30
C GLY A 79 14.82 -9.61 55.59
N ILE A 80 14.35 -8.39 55.82
CA ILE A 80 14.99 -7.16 55.35
C ILE A 80 15.05 -6.15 56.49
N ILE A 81 16.10 -5.33 56.53
CA ILE A 81 16.17 -4.18 57.44
C ILE A 81 16.48 -2.92 56.64
N ASP A 82 15.64 -1.90 56.78
CA ASP A 82 15.84 -0.60 56.16
C ASP A 82 16.54 0.38 57.11
N ARG A 83 17.23 1.35 56.52
CA ARG A 83 18.00 2.39 57.19
C ARG A 83 17.13 3.21 58.15
N SER A 84 15.93 3.60 57.71
CA SER A 84 15.05 4.47 58.49
C SER A 84 14.62 3.77 59.78
N LYS A 85 14.16 2.52 59.69
CA LYS A 85 13.73 1.70 60.83
C LYS A 85 14.85 1.51 61.85
N ILE A 86 16.05 1.10 61.42
CA ILE A 86 17.15 0.88 62.38
C ILE A 86 17.66 2.20 62.98
N THR A 87 17.68 3.29 62.20
CA THR A 87 18.11 4.61 62.70
C THR A 87 17.12 5.15 63.73
N ASP A 88 15.82 5.06 63.45
CA ASP A 88 14.75 5.51 64.35
C ASP A 88 14.75 4.74 65.68
N ILE A 89 14.96 3.42 65.63
CA ILE A 89 15.10 2.59 66.83
C ILE A 89 16.28 3.05 67.68
N PHE A 90 17.44 3.32 67.07
CA PHE A 90 18.67 3.69 67.77
C PHE A 90 18.75 5.18 68.17
N LEU A 91 17.83 6.02 67.68
CA LEU A 91 17.63 7.39 68.18
C LEU A 91 16.96 7.41 69.57
N GLY A 92 16.32 6.30 69.98
CA GLY A 92 15.69 6.17 71.30
C GLY A 92 16.70 6.21 72.47
N PRO A 93 16.32 6.77 73.63
CA PRO A 93 17.19 6.79 74.81
C PRO A 93 17.54 5.36 75.24
N TYR A 94 18.83 5.12 75.53
CA TYR A 94 19.39 3.83 75.94
C TYR A 94 19.29 2.69 74.90
N ALA A 95 18.80 2.95 73.68
CA ALA A 95 18.66 1.92 72.64
C ALA A 95 19.98 1.24 72.29
N ARG A 96 21.09 2.00 72.28
CA ARG A 96 22.42 1.46 71.99
C ARG A 96 22.87 0.43 73.02
N ASP A 97 22.59 0.65 74.30
CA ASP A 97 22.97 -0.26 75.39
C ASP A 97 22.05 -1.48 75.47
N LEU A 98 20.76 -1.29 75.18
CA LEU A 98 19.72 -2.33 75.28
C LEU A 98 19.64 -3.25 74.05
N LEU A 99 19.80 -2.68 72.85
CA LEU A 99 19.58 -3.36 71.57
C LEU A 99 20.88 -3.62 70.80
N GLY A 100 21.96 -2.90 71.10
CA GLY A 100 23.19 -2.99 70.30
C GLY A 100 23.83 -4.38 70.24
N LYS A 101 23.71 -5.19 71.30
CA LYS A 101 24.24 -6.57 71.35
C LYS A 101 23.26 -7.65 70.90
N LYS A 102 21.99 -7.28 70.66
CA LYS A 102 20.96 -8.22 70.23
C LYS A 102 21.16 -8.58 68.75
N PRO A 103 20.75 -9.80 68.34
CA PRO A 103 20.81 -10.21 66.95
C PRO A 103 19.84 -9.39 66.09
N ILE A 104 20.19 -9.14 64.83
CA ILE A 104 19.40 -8.32 63.90
C ILE A 104 18.02 -8.91 63.63
N CYS A 105 17.86 -10.24 63.80
CA CYS A 105 16.59 -10.92 63.65
C CYS A 105 15.49 -10.43 64.61
N GLU A 106 15.85 -9.77 65.74
CA GLU A 106 14.87 -9.15 66.64
C GLU A 106 14.29 -7.83 66.10
N LEU A 107 14.97 -7.18 65.13
CA LEU A 107 14.57 -5.86 64.61
C LEU A 107 14.16 -5.89 63.13
N MET A 108 14.45 -6.97 62.40
CA MET A 108 14.17 -7.09 60.98
C MET A 108 12.66 -7.02 60.65
N ASP A 109 12.35 -6.70 59.40
CA ASP A 109 11.06 -7.02 58.82
C ASP A 109 11.09 -8.47 58.31
N SER A 110 10.19 -9.30 58.84
CA SER A 110 10.11 -10.75 58.56
C SER A 110 9.22 -11.08 57.37
N ASP A 111 8.61 -10.09 56.73
CA ASP A 111 7.76 -10.25 55.55
C ASP A 111 8.30 -9.44 54.36
N PRO A 112 9.53 -9.73 53.87
CA PRO A 112 10.08 -9.04 52.71
C PRO A 112 9.39 -9.47 51.42
N ILE A 113 9.28 -8.57 50.46
CA ILE A 113 8.99 -8.95 49.07
C ILE A 113 10.24 -9.65 48.50
N ILE A 114 10.07 -10.89 48.03
CA ILE A 114 11.10 -11.70 47.39
C ILE A 114 10.64 -12.00 45.96
N MET A 115 11.47 -11.68 44.97
CA MET A 115 11.18 -11.85 43.56
C MET A 115 12.20 -12.75 42.89
N ASP A 116 11.73 -13.65 42.02
CA ASP A 116 12.63 -14.40 41.13
C ASP A 116 13.24 -13.43 40.11
N ILE A 117 14.53 -13.63 39.80
CA ILE A 117 15.27 -12.81 38.83
C ILE A 117 14.61 -12.74 37.44
N ASN A 118 13.82 -13.75 37.07
CA ASN A 118 13.12 -13.83 35.78
C ASN A 118 11.68 -13.30 35.83
N ALA A 119 11.19 -12.87 36.99
CA ALA A 119 9.85 -12.29 37.11
C ALA A 119 9.72 -11.01 36.27
N SER A 120 8.50 -10.64 35.90
CA SER A 120 8.27 -9.39 35.20
C SER A 120 8.31 -8.21 36.16
N VAL A 121 8.78 -7.07 35.66
CA VAL A 121 8.79 -5.79 36.37
C VAL A 121 7.36 -5.34 36.73
N ASP A 122 6.37 -5.72 35.90
CA ASP A 122 4.96 -5.38 36.09
C ASP A 122 4.35 -6.16 37.26
N ASP A 123 4.73 -7.44 37.45
CA ASP A 123 4.33 -8.24 38.61
C ASP A 123 4.84 -7.62 39.92
N VAL A 124 6.10 -7.19 39.94
CA VAL A 124 6.68 -6.50 41.11
C VAL A 124 5.90 -5.22 41.42
N ALA A 125 5.61 -4.42 40.40
CA ALA A 125 4.87 -3.18 40.57
C ALA A 125 3.49 -3.43 41.18
N GLN A 126 2.77 -4.48 40.72
CA GLN A 126 1.47 -4.84 41.26
C GLN A 126 1.56 -5.29 42.73
N ILE A 127 2.54 -6.13 43.09
CA ILE A 127 2.75 -6.56 44.48
C ILE A 127 3.05 -5.37 45.40
N ILE A 128 3.85 -4.40 44.93
CA ILE A 128 4.16 -3.19 45.71
C ILE A 128 2.90 -2.32 45.89
N ILE A 129 2.03 -2.23 44.89
CA ILE A 129 0.75 -1.50 44.98
C ILE A 129 -0.18 -2.22 45.98
N ASP A 130 -0.34 -3.53 45.86
CA ASP A 130 -1.22 -4.34 46.69
C ASP A 130 -0.78 -4.38 48.15
N SER A 131 0.53 -4.26 48.41
CA SER A 131 1.12 -4.10 49.75
C SER A 131 1.06 -2.66 50.29
N GLY A 132 0.27 -1.78 49.67
CA GLY A 132 0.04 -0.41 50.13
C GLY A 132 1.26 0.50 49.99
N MET A 133 2.12 0.24 48.99
CA MET A 133 3.35 0.98 48.69
C MET A 133 4.43 0.92 49.78
N ARG A 134 4.27 0.04 50.78
CA ARG A 134 5.18 -0.07 51.94
C ARG A 134 6.64 -0.38 51.54
N HIS A 135 6.82 -1.13 50.47
CA HIS A 135 8.14 -1.59 49.99
C HIS A 135 8.78 -0.67 48.95
N MET A 136 8.15 0.45 48.60
CA MET A 136 8.75 1.46 47.72
C MET A 136 10.06 2.03 48.28
N VAL A 137 10.11 2.22 49.60
CA VAL A 137 11.26 2.81 50.31
C VAL A 137 12.25 1.74 50.76
N ASN A 138 11.73 0.60 51.24
CA ASN A 138 12.55 -0.46 51.84
C ASN A 138 13.25 -1.34 50.78
N GLY A 139 12.78 -1.30 49.54
CA GLY A 139 13.23 -2.20 48.48
C GLY A 139 12.69 -3.61 48.63
N PHE A 140 13.06 -4.46 47.68
CA PHE A 140 12.69 -5.86 47.61
C PHE A 140 13.92 -6.70 47.27
N ILE A 141 13.85 -7.98 47.62
CA ILE A 141 14.94 -8.92 47.47
C ILE A 141 14.77 -9.67 46.15
N ILE A 142 15.87 -9.87 45.45
CA ILE A 142 15.93 -10.65 44.21
C ILE A 142 16.64 -11.96 44.52
N GLU A 143 16.01 -13.07 44.17
CA GLU A 143 16.56 -14.40 44.29
C GLU A 143 16.72 -15.05 42.92
N GLU A 144 17.75 -15.91 42.81
CA GLU A 144 17.97 -16.78 41.66
C GLU A 144 18.03 -18.22 42.19
N HIS A 145 17.11 -19.08 41.76
CA HIS A 145 16.98 -20.47 42.25
C HIS A 145 16.77 -20.57 43.79
N GLY A 146 16.09 -19.59 44.39
CA GLY A 146 15.80 -19.55 45.83
C GLY A 146 17.02 -19.24 46.70
N VAL A 147 18.05 -18.62 46.10
CA VAL A 147 19.23 -18.08 46.77
C VAL A 147 19.29 -16.59 46.53
N TYR A 148 19.70 -15.83 47.56
CA TYR A 148 19.89 -14.39 47.46
C TYR A 148 20.83 -14.01 46.31
N ALA A 149 20.33 -13.22 45.37
CA ALA A 149 21.08 -12.71 44.23
C ALA A 149 21.39 -11.21 44.36
N GLY A 150 20.54 -10.45 45.03
CA GLY A 150 20.70 -9.01 45.24
C GLY A 150 19.41 -8.36 45.72
N MET A 151 19.34 -7.04 45.58
CA MET A 151 18.15 -6.25 45.92
C MET A 151 17.86 -5.24 44.83
N ALA A 152 16.65 -4.67 44.89
CA ALA A 152 16.26 -3.52 44.10
C ALA A 152 15.38 -2.59 44.94
N THR A 153 15.29 -1.34 44.54
CA THR A 153 14.49 -0.31 45.23
C THR A 153 13.26 0.08 44.42
N GLY A 154 12.29 0.73 45.07
CA GLY A 154 11.18 1.35 44.36
C GLY A 154 11.62 2.44 43.38
N LEU A 155 12.76 3.11 43.64
CA LEU A 155 13.32 4.10 42.73
C LEU A 155 13.83 3.45 41.42
N SER A 156 14.64 2.40 41.52
CA SER A 156 15.11 1.65 40.34
C SER A 156 13.94 1.06 39.53
N LEU A 157 12.89 0.61 40.22
CA LEU A 157 11.67 0.13 39.59
C LEU A 157 10.95 1.25 38.81
N LEU A 158 10.77 2.43 39.42
CA LEU A 158 10.16 3.59 38.77
C LEU A 158 10.97 4.08 37.57
N GLU A 159 12.30 4.12 37.68
CA GLU A 159 13.18 4.51 36.57
C GLU A 159 13.04 3.53 35.39
N GLU A 160 12.99 2.23 35.66
CA GLU A 160 12.79 1.20 34.62
C GLU A 160 11.43 1.33 33.94
N ILE A 161 10.36 1.46 34.73
CA ILE A 161 8.99 1.65 34.20
C ILE A 161 8.92 2.94 33.38
N THR A 162 9.51 4.04 33.87
CA THR A 162 9.53 5.32 33.17
C THR A 162 10.28 5.21 31.85
N ARG A 163 11.45 4.58 31.86
CA ARG A 163 12.26 4.34 30.65
C ARG A 163 11.53 3.47 29.64
N ARG A 164 10.87 2.39 30.08
CA ARG A 164 10.02 1.54 29.23
C ARG A 164 8.89 2.35 28.59
N LYS A 165 8.11 3.08 29.40
CA LYS A 165 7.01 3.93 28.91
C LYS A 165 7.51 5.00 27.94
N GLN A 166 8.67 5.61 28.19
CA GLN A 166 9.25 6.58 27.26
C GLN A 166 9.61 5.95 25.92
N ARG A 167 10.18 4.73 25.91
CA ARG A 167 10.47 4.00 24.66
C ARG A 167 9.20 3.62 23.91
N GLU A 168 8.18 3.14 24.61
CA GLU A 168 6.88 2.81 24.01
C GLU A 168 6.21 4.05 23.42
N LEU A 169 6.17 5.16 24.16
CA LEU A 169 5.63 6.43 23.67
C LEU A 169 6.41 6.96 22.46
N PHE A 170 7.74 6.84 22.48
CA PHE A 170 8.58 7.19 21.34
C PHE A 170 8.26 6.30 20.12
N ALA A 171 8.14 4.99 20.33
CA ALA A 171 7.76 4.07 19.26
C ALA A 171 6.39 4.41 18.66
N LEU A 172 5.39 4.67 19.51
CA LEU A 172 4.05 5.09 19.10
C LEU A 172 4.04 6.42 18.34
N ALA A 173 4.90 7.36 18.71
CA ALA A 173 4.97 8.67 18.08
C ALA A 173 5.72 8.67 16.74
N HIS A 174 6.65 7.74 16.54
CA HIS A 174 7.62 7.78 15.43
C HIS A 174 7.55 6.59 14.46
N TYR A 175 6.85 5.51 14.79
CA TYR A 175 6.78 4.30 13.97
C TYR A 175 5.32 3.89 13.68
N ASP A 176 5.11 3.33 12.49
CA ASP A 176 3.86 2.70 12.07
C ASP A 176 3.70 1.35 12.79
N GLN A 177 2.59 1.17 13.50
CA GLN A 177 2.37 0.01 14.36
C GLN A 177 2.18 -1.29 13.59
N LEU A 178 1.73 -1.22 12.33
CA LEU A 178 1.50 -2.41 11.51
C LEU A 178 2.80 -2.96 10.91
N THR A 179 3.65 -2.08 10.40
CA THR A 179 4.85 -2.44 9.64
C THR A 179 6.14 -2.32 10.46
N GLY A 180 6.12 -1.61 11.60
CA GLY A 180 7.31 -1.30 12.39
C GLY A 180 8.24 -0.27 11.71
N LEU A 181 7.86 0.28 10.56
CA LEU A 181 8.65 1.26 9.84
C LEU A 181 8.49 2.66 10.45
N PRO A 182 9.47 3.56 10.29
CA PRO A 182 9.30 4.99 10.51
C PRO A 182 8.00 5.52 9.91
N ASN A 183 7.28 6.34 10.66
CA ASN A 183 6.08 7.02 10.18
C ASN A 183 6.44 8.34 9.47
N ARG A 184 5.43 9.07 9.01
CA ARG A 184 5.59 10.36 8.33
C ARG A 184 6.43 11.39 9.12
N LEU A 185 6.34 11.41 10.45
CA LEU A 185 7.09 12.36 11.28
C LEU A 185 8.59 12.02 11.27
N LEU A 186 8.94 10.77 11.57
CA LEU A 186 10.33 10.33 11.59
C LEU A 186 10.96 10.32 10.18
N PHE A 187 10.17 10.00 9.15
CA PHE A 187 10.58 10.13 7.75
C PHE A 187 11.08 11.54 7.42
N LYS A 188 10.29 12.58 7.73
CA LYS A 188 10.65 13.97 7.42
C LYS A 188 11.94 14.39 8.12
N ASP A 189 12.08 14.04 9.40
CA ASP A 189 13.29 14.30 10.17
C ASP A 189 14.53 13.65 9.53
N ARG A 190 14.45 12.36 9.18
CA ARG A 190 15.54 11.64 8.52
C ARG A 190 15.88 12.18 7.13
N LEU A 191 14.87 12.63 6.36
CA LEU A 191 15.11 13.23 5.05
C LEU A 191 15.84 14.58 5.17
N THR A 192 15.44 15.42 6.14
CA THR A 192 16.16 16.67 6.43
C THR A 192 17.62 16.40 6.83
N GLN A 193 17.86 15.42 7.70
CA GLN A 193 19.23 15.03 8.07
C GLN A 193 20.03 14.49 6.89
N ALA A 194 19.40 13.74 5.98
CA ALA A 194 20.04 13.25 4.76
C ALA A 194 20.47 14.39 3.83
N PHE A 195 19.66 15.45 3.70
CA PHE A 195 20.01 16.66 2.94
C PHE A 195 21.24 17.35 3.53
N GLU A 196 21.24 17.60 4.84
CA GLU A 196 22.38 18.24 5.51
C GLU A 196 23.67 17.42 5.35
N ASN A 197 23.56 16.09 5.44
CA ASN A 197 24.69 15.18 5.21
C ASN A 197 25.18 15.20 3.77
N ALA A 198 24.27 15.26 2.80
CA ALA A 198 24.58 15.31 1.38
C ALA A 198 25.32 16.60 1.00
N ASP A 199 24.88 17.74 1.52
CA ASP A 199 25.53 19.04 1.33
C ASP A 199 26.96 19.05 1.88
N ARG A 200 27.14 18.55 3.11
CA ARG A 200 28.45 18.46 3.75
C ARG A 200 29.43 17.57 2.99
N ASN A 201 28.94 16.46 2.43
CA ASN A 201 29.79 15.43 1.82
C ASN A 201 29.82 15.46 0.28
N GLN A 202 29.12 16.41 -0.35
CA GLN A 202 28.98 16.51 -1.80
C GLN A 202 28.49 15.19 -2.42
N LYS A 203 27.43 14.64 -1.83
CA LYS A 203 26.76 13.40 -2.26
C LYS A 203 25.33 13.67 -2.66
N MET A 204 24.68 12.69 -3.29
CA MET A 204 23.26 12.76 -3.64
C MET A 204 22.40 11.96 -2.66
N VAL A 205 21.14 12.37 -2.57
CA VAL A 205 20.06 11.63 -1.90
C VAL A 205 19.03 11.26 -2.95
N ALA A 206 18.63 9.99 -3.01
CA ALA A 206 17.47 9.57 -3.78
C ALA A 206 16.26 9.40 -2.85
N LEU A 207 15.15 10.02 -3.23
CA LEU A 207 13.84 9.77 -2.61
C LEU A 207 13.00 8.97 -3.58
N ILE A 208 12.44 7.87 -3.10
CA ILE A 208 11.54 7.01 -3.85
C ILE A 208 10.18 7.03 -3.17
N PHE A 209 9.15 7.46 -3.88
CA PHE A 209 7.76 7.22 -3.52
C PHE A 209 7.32 5.88 -4.06
N VAL A 210 6.63 5.09 -3.24
CA VAL A 210 6.18 3.75 -3.58
C VAL A 210 4.70 3.63 -3.22
N ASP A 211 3.89 3.18 -4.15
CA ASP A 211 2.48 2.92 -3.94
C ASP A 211 2.13 1.50 -4.39
N VAL A 212 1.41 0.76 -3.53
CA VAL A 212 1.02 -0.63 -3.80
C VAL A 212 -0.15 -0.65 -4.77
N ASP A 213 0.08 -1.18 -5.97
CA ASP A 213 -0.92 -1.16 -7.02
C ASP A 213 -2.16 -1.97 -6.65
N ARG A 214 -3.33 -1.39 -6.90
CA ARG A 214 -4.65 -2.03 -6.66
C ARG A 214 -4.84 -2.51 -5.21
N PHE A 215 -4.18 -1.89 -4.23
CA PHE A 215 -4.32 -2.26 -2.82
C PHE A 215 -5.79 -2.26 -2.34
N LYS A 216 -6.57 -1.27 -2.77
CA LYS A 216 -8.01 -1.21 -2.49
C LYS A 216 -8.76 -2.45 -2.99
N PHE A 217 -8.46 -2.93 -4.21
CA PHE A 217 -9.08 -4.15 -4.75
C PHE A 217 -8.74 -5.38 -3.89
N ILE A 218 -7.52 -5.46 -3.36
CA ILE A 218 -7.12 -6.54 -2.45
C ILE A 218 -7.94 -6.48 -1.16
N ASN A 219 -8.10 -5.30 -0.56
CA ASN A 219 -8.93 -5.12 0.64
C ASN A 219 -10.40 -5.48 0.37
N ASP A 220 -10.95 -5.01 -0.74
CA ASP A 220 -12.35 -5.23 -1.08
C ASP A 220 -12.63 -6.71 -1.42
N SER A 221 -11.64 -7.43 -1.96
CA SER A 221 -11.80 -8.83 -2.40
C SER A 221 -11.43 -9.86 -1.33
N LEU A 222 -10.39 -9.60 -0.53
CA LEU A 222 -9.81 -10.57 0.44
C LEU A 222 -9.90 -10.11 1.90
N GLY A 223 -10.43 -8.91 2.13
CA GLY A 223 -10.59 -8.30 3.46
C GLY A 223 -9.34 -7.57 3.97
N HIS A 224 -9.55 -6.71 4.96
CA HIS A 224 -8.48 -5.85 5.52
C HIS A 224 -7.30 -6.63 6.09
N SER A 225 -7.51 -7.80 6.71
CA SER A 225 -6.41 -8.62 7.22
C SER A 225 -5.48 -9.15 6.13
N ALA A 226 -5.98 -9.33 4.89
CA ALA A 226 -5.13 -9.65 3.75
C ALA A 226 -4.33 -8.43 3.31
N GLY A 227 -4.96 -7.25 3.29
CA GLY A 227 -4.27 -5.98 3.05
C GLY A 227 -3.13 -5.73 4.05
N ASP A 228 -3.36 -5.99 5.33
CA ASP A 228 -2.34 -5.85 6.37
C ASP A 228 -1.10 -6.72 6.09
N ARG A 229 -1.31 -7.98 5.66
CA ARG A 229 -0.23 -8.88 5.25
C ARG A 229 0.51 -8.38 4.01
N VAL A 230 -0.20 -7.78 3.04
CA VAL A 230 0.43 -7.17 1.86
C VAL A 230 1.33 -6.01 2.29
N LEU A 231 0.87 -5.15 3.18
CA LEU A 231 1.64 -4.01 3.66
C LEU A 231 2.90 -4.46 4.42
N GLN A 232 2.78 -5.49 5.27
CA GLN A 232 3.93 -6.10 5.95
C GLN A 232 4.91 -6.75 4.98
N PHE A 233 4.40 -7.43 3.95
CA PHE A 233 5.23 -8.03 2.90
C PHE A 233 6.00 -6.98 2.10
N VAL A 234 5.35 -5.89 1.71
CA VAL A 234 6.00 -4.79 1.00
C VAL A 234 7.03 -4.11 1.90
N ALA A 235 6.70 -3.84 3.16
CA ALA A 235 7.63 -3.28 4.14
C ALA A 235 8.92 -4.10 4.25
N ASN A 236 8.79 -5.42 4.45
CA ASN A 236 9.93 -6.32 4.57
C ASN A 236 10.78 -6.35 3.29
N ASN A 237 10.15 -6.49 2.13
CA ASN A 237 10.88 -6.53 0.85
C ASN A 237 11.61 -5.23 0.52
N LEU A 238 11.05 -4.07 0.88
CA LEU A 238 11.74 -2.79 0.73
C LEU A 238 12.92 -2.70 1.72
N SER A 239 12.70 -3.06 2.98
CA SER A 239 13.72 -3.00 4.03
C SER A 239 14.91 -3.92 3.75
N ASP A 240 14.68 -5.12 3.19
CA ASP A 240 15.73 -6.09 2.87
C ASP A 240 16.64 -5.64 1.71
N LYS A 241 16.21 -4.67 0.90
CA LYS A 241 16.96 -4.17 -0.26
C LYS A 241 17.78 -2.93 0.00
N VAL A 242 17.58 -2.30 1.14
CA VAL A 242 18.28 -1.06 1.48
C VAL A 242 19.33 -1.29 2.54
N ARG A 243 20.33 -0.41 2.61
CA ARG A 243 21.40 -0.51 3.61
C ARG A 243 20.91 0.03 4.94
N LYS A 244 21.62 -0.26 6.03
CA LYS A 244 21.34 0.32 7.37
C LYS A 244 21.39 1.86 7.40
N SER A 245 22.12 2.48 6.48
CA SER A 245 22.17 3.94 6.33
C SER A 245 20.92 4.51 5.65
N ASP A 246 20.19 3.70 4.90
CA ASP A 246 19.01 4.12 4.17
C ASP A 246 17.78 4.04 5.09
N THR A 247 16.65 4.54 4.62
CA THR A 247 15.42 4.53 5.42
C THR A 247 14.23 4.16 4.56
N VAL A 248 13.49 3.14 4.99
CA VAL A 248 12.14 2.84 4.49
C VAL A 248 11.15 3.39 5.52
N ALA A 249 10.11 4.06 5.06
CA ALA A 249 9.06 4.60 5.91
C ALA A 249 7.69 4.36 5.28
N ARG A 250 6.65 4.33 6.11
CA ARG A 250 5.25 4.27 5.66
C ARG A 250 4.55 5.57 6.00
N LEU A 251 3.96 6.22 4.99
CA LEU A 251 3.29 7.51 5.18
C LEU A 251 1.83 7.35 5.60
N GLY A 252 1.20 6.24 5.23
CA GLY A 252 -0.19 5.90 5.52
C GLY A 252 -0.80 5.12 4.35
N GLY A 253 -1.90 4.42 4.58
CA GLY A 253 -2.55 3.63 3.52
C GLY A 253 -1.59 2.62 2.88
N ASP A 254 -1.48 2.67 1.56
CA ASP A 254 -0.59 1.92 0.68
C ASP A 254 0.69 2.66 0.27
N GLU A 255 0.96 3.82 0.86
CA GLU A 255 2.10 4.68 0.52
C GLU A 255 3.33 4.42 1.39
N PHE A 256 4.44 4.09 0.74
CA PHE A 256 5.76 3.96 1.33
C PHE A 256 6.72 4.97 0.70
N VAL A 257 7.78 5.30 1.43
CA VAL A 257 8.89 6.09 0.91
C VAL A 257 10.22 5.47 1.29
N VAL A 258 11.19 5.57 0.39
CA VAL A 258 12.56 5.11 0.61
C VAL A 258 13.53 6.27 0.41
N ILE A 259 14.42 6.48 1.37
CA ILE A 259 15.52 7.43 1.33
C ILE A 259 16.82 6.65 1.14
N LEU A 260 17.46 6.81 -0.02
CA LEU A 260 18.79 6.27 -0.27
C LEU A 260 19.82 7.38 -0.08
N GLN A 261 20.79 7.16 0.80
CA GLN A 261 21.83 8.14 1.10
C GLN A 261 23.14 7.80 0.38
N ASN A 262 23.98 8.80 0.18
CA ASN A 262 25.32 8.66 -0.41
C ASN A 262 25.32 8.10 -1.85
N ILE A 263 24.32 8.49 -2.64
CA ILE A 263 24.22 8.12 -4.05
C ILE A 263 25.32 8.81 -4.85
N ILE A 264 25.93 8.06 -5.77
CA ILE A 264 27.05 8.51 -6.60
C ILE A 264 26.56 9.11 -7.92
N ASP A 265 25.56 8.49 -8.53
CA ASP A 265 24.95 8.89 -9.79
C ASP A 265 23.52 8.34 -9.92
N GLU A 266 22.81 8.78 -10.97
CA GLU A 266 21.44 8.35 -11.25
C GLU A 266 21.33 6.84 -11.49
N ALA A 267 22.32 6.25 -12.18
CA ALA A 267 22.34 4.81 -12.48
C ALA A 267 22.41 3.98 -11.19
N ASN A 268 23.17 4.44 -10.19
CA ASN A 268 23.27 3.79 -8.89
C ASN A 268 21.93 3.80 -8.15
N ALA A 269 21.20 4.92 -8.16
CA ALA A 269 19.86 4.95 -7.58
C ALA A 269 18.90 4.01 -8.31
N LEU A 270 18.87 4.06 -9.65
CA LEU A 270 17.98 3.22 -10.46
C LEU A 270 18.26 1.72 -10.34
N ALA A 271 19.52 1.32 -10.13
CA ALA A 271 19.86 -0.08 -9.86
C ALA A 271 19.16 -0.61 -8.60
N VAL A 272 19.20 0.16 -7.50
CA VAL A 272 18.53 -0.23 -6.25
C VAL A 272 17.01 -0.26 -6.43
N VAL A 273 16.44 0.72 -7.14
CA VAL A 273 14.99 0.78 -7.41
C VAL A 273 14.51 -0.38 -8.27
N SER A 274 15.30 -0.78 -9.26
CA SER A 274 15.02 -1.95 -10.10
C SER A 274 14.99 -3.24 -9.26
N GLU A 275 15.95 -3.42 -8.37
CA GLU A 275 15.98 -4.56 -7.45
C GLU A 275 14.80 -4.55 -6.45
N MET A 276 14.45 -3.38 -5.90
CA MET A 276 13.26 -3.21 -5.05
C MET A 276 11.98 -3.58 -5.79
N THR A 277 11.82 -3.09 -7.02
CA THR A 277 10.65 -3.39 -7.87
C THR A 277 10.54 -4.88 -8.15
N ALA A 278 11.65 -5.54 -8.50
CA ALA A 278 11.69 -6.98 -8.73
C ALA A 278 11.35 -7.78 -7.46
N GLN A 279 11.81 -7.32 -6.30
CA GLN A 279 11.55 -7.99 -5.03
C GLN A 279 10.07 -7.92 -4.63
N VAL A 280 9.43 -6.75 -4.79
CA VAL A 280 7.99 -6.57 -4.51
C VAL A 280 7.12 -7.46 -5.38
N ARG A 281 7.56 -7.79 -6.61
CA ARG A 281 6.86 -8.73 -7.51
C ARG A 281 6.88 -10.18 -7.06
N SER A 282 7.63 -10.51 -6.00
CA SER A 282 7.69 -11.88 -5.49
C SER A 282 6.28 -12.36 -5.08
N PRO A 283 5.91 -13.62 -5.38
CA PRO A 283 4.57 -14.11 -5.06
C PRO A 283 4.35 -14.13 -3.55
N LEU A 284 3.24 -13.56 -3.11
CA LEU A 284 2.83 -13.60 -1.71
C LEU A 284 1.69 -14.61 -1.54
N SER A 285 1.91 -15.60 -0.67
CA SER A 285 0.86 -16.55 -0.30
C SER A 285 0.04 -15.99 0.86
N ILE A 286 -1.23 -15.71 0.62
CA ILE A 286 -2.19 -15.28 1.66
C ILE A 286 -3.28 -16.35 1.73
N TYR A 287 -3.36 -17.02 2.88
CA TYR A 287 -4.17 -18.22 3.05
C TYR A 287 -3.74 -19.30 2.03
N ASP A 288 -4.63 -19.70 1.12
CA ASP A 288 -4.38 -20.68 0.05
C ASP A 288 -4.28 -20.04 -1.35
N HIS A 289 -4.18 -18.71 -1.43
CA HIS A 289 -4.09 -17.97 -2.70
C HIS A 289 -2.68 -17.40 -2.92
N GLN A 290 -2.20 -17.51 -4.16
CA GLN A 290 -1.03 -16.77 -4.63
C GLN A 290 -1.50 -15.40 -5.13
N VAL A 291 -1.16 -14.35 -4.38
CA VAL A 291 -1.45 -12.97 -4.75
C VAL A 291 -0.22 -12.37 -5.40
N LYS A 292 -0.38 -11.88 -6.63
CA LYS A 292 0.66 -11.11 -7.31
C LYS A 292 0.57 -9.66 -6.84
N ILE A 293 1.62 -9.19 -6.17
CA ILE A 293 1.75 -7.81 -5.73
C ILE A 293 2.60 -7.06 -6.74
N SER A 294 2.21 -5.82 -7.04
CA SER A 294 3.04 -4.87 -7.80
C SER A 294 3.00 -3.52 -7.12
N ALA A 295 3.98 -2.68 -7.45
CA ALA A 295 4.04 -1.31 -6.96
C ALA A 295 4.50 -0.37 -8.06
N SER A 296 4.02 0.85 -7.95
CA SER A 296 4.40 1.98 -8.79
C SER A 296 5.37 2.86 -8.01
N MET A 297 6.57 3.11 -8.56
CA MET A 297 7.64 3.83 -7.85
C MET A 297 8.09 5.09 -8.58
N GLY A 298 8.09 6.24 -7.91
CA GLY A 298 8.59 7.51 -8.43
C GLY A 298 9.88 7.91 -7.77
N VAL A 299 10.90 8.27 -8.55
CA VAL A 299 12.24 8.57 -8.03
C VAL A 299 12.59 10.03 -8.28
N ALA A 300 13.12 10.72 -7.27
CA ALA A 300 13.73 12.04 -7.45
C ALA A 300 15.08 12.12 -6.72
N LEU A 301 16.00 12.93 -7.23
CA LEU A 301 17.36 13.07 -6.73
C LEU A 301 17.62 14.48 -6.21
N TYR A 302 18.24 14.59 -5.04
CA TYR A 302 18.82 15.83 -4.54
C TYR A 302 20.34 15.81 -4.76
N PRO A 303 20.97 16.90 -5.23
CA PRO A 303 20.37 18.20 -5.61
C PRO A 303 19.95 18.31 -7.09
N VAL A 304 19.92 17.21 -7.85
CA VAL A 304 19.69 17.24 -9.31
C VAL A 304 18.29 17.74 -9.68
N HIS A 305 17.26 17.26 -8.97
CA HIS A 305 15.87 17.54 -9.26
C HIS A 305 15.27 18.57 -8.33
N ALA A 306 15.83 18.81 -7.14
CA ALA A 306 15.22 19.67 -6.13
C ALA A 306 16.27 20.43 -5.32
N GLN A 307 15.86 21.58 -4.77
CA GLN A 307 16.66 22.42 -3.86
C GLN A 307 16.14 22.38 -2.42
N SER A 308 14.96 21.81 -2.17
CA SER A 308 14.39 21.63 -0.83
C SER A 308 13.81 20.24 -0.63
N VAL A 309 13.61 19.88 0.64
CA VAL A 309 12.99 18.62 1.06
C VAL A 309 11.58 18.50 0.50
N GLU A 310 10.78 19.56 0.60
CA GLU A 310 9.40 19.61 0.11
C GLU A 310 9.33 19.45 -1.41
N GLU A 311 10.26 20.09 -2.14
CA GLU A 311 10.32 19.97 -3.59
C GLU A 311 10.69 18.56 -4.03
N LEU A 312 11.64 17.91 -3.33
CA LEU A 312 12.03 16.53 -3.63
C LEU A 312 10.88 15.55 -3.40
N ILE A 313 10.15 15.71 -2.27
CA ILE A 313 8.93 14.93 -1.97
C ILE A 313 7.92 15.08 -3.09
N ARG A 314 7.61 16.32 -3.48
CA ARG A 314 6.64 16.62 -4.55
C ARG A 314 7.06 16.00 -5.88
N LYS A 315 8.34 16.09 -6.26
CA LYS A 315 8.85 15.58 -7.54
C LYS A 315 8.88 14.05 -7.61
N ALA A 316 9.22 13.39 -6.50
CA ALA A 316 9.14 11.93 -6.43
C ALA A 316 7.69 11.44 -6.50
N ASP A 317 6.75 12.13 -5.85
CA ASP A 317 5.31 11.84 -5.92
C ASP A 317 4.76 12.00 -7.35
N ILE A 318 5.09 13.11 -8.04
CA ILE A 318 4.72 13.33 -9.45
C ILE A 318 5.22 12.18 -10.36
N ALA A 319 6.46 11.74 -10.17
CA ALA A 319 7.01 10.63 -10.96
C ALA A 319 6.29 9.29 -10.67
N MET A 320 5.88 9.06 -9.42
CA MET A 320 5.12 7.87 -9.01
C MET A 320 3.72 7.87 -9.65
N TYR A 321 3.09 9.04 -9.69
CA TYR A 321 1.80 9.19 -10.33
C TYR A 321 1.87 8.97 -11.84
N GLU A 322 2.86 9.57 -12.50
CA GLU A 322 3.07 9.40 -13.95
C GLU A 322 3.29 7.93 -14.33
N ILE A 323 3.97 7.12 -13.50
CA ILE A 323 4.12 5.69 -13.79
C ILE A 323 2.82 4.91 -13.62
N LYS A 324 1.93 5.34 -12.71
CA LYS A 324 0.59 4.76 -12.60
C LYS A 324 -0.24 4.97 -13.86
N GLU A 325 -0.12 6.14 -14.49
CA GLU A 325 -0.78 6.41 -15.78
C GLU A 325 -0.17 5.59 -16.93
N ARG A 326 1.15 5.36 -16.91
CA ARG A 326 1.88 4.62 -17.95
C ARG A 326 1.73 3.10 -17.89
N GLY A 327 0.91 2.57 -17.00
CA GLY A 327 0.60 1.14 -16.92
C GLY A 327 0.85 0.47 -15.58
N ARG A 328 1.34 1.21 -14.57
CA ARG A 328 1.67 0.69 -13.21
C ARG A 328 2.80 -0.37 -13.24
N ASP A 329 3.03 -1.05 -12.11
CA ASP A 329 4.02 -2.13 -11.94
C ASP A 329 5.42 -1.78 -12.48
N ASN A 330 5.89 -0.56 -12.22
CA ASN A 330 7.21 -0.12 -12.69
C ASN A 330 7.69 1.10 -11.89
N TYR A 331 8.90 1.56 -12.21
CA TYR A 331 9.47 2.77 -11.65
C TYR A 331 9.74 3.83 -12.71
N LEU A 332 9.78 5.10 -12.28
CA LEU A 332 10.07 6.23 -13.14
C LEU A 332 10.89 7.29 -12.40
N MET A 333 11.99 7.71 -13.02
CA MET A 333 12.75 8.88 -12.56
C MET A 333 12.03 10.15 -12.98
N PHE A 334 11.94 11.11 -12.06
CA PHE A 334 11.45 12.44 -12.35
C PHE A 334 12.27 13.07 -13.48
N VAL A 335 11.59 13.58 -14.50
CA VAL A 335 12.21 14.44 -15.51
C VAL A 335 11.47 15.78 -15.59
N PRO A 336 12.19 16.90 -15.84
CA PRO A 336 11.56 18.20 -16.04
C PRO A 336 10.44 18.13 -17.08
N GLY A 337 9.29 18.70 -16.77
CA GLY A 337 8.08 18.69 -17.62
C GLY A 337 6.99 17.71 -17.19
N MET A 338 7.26 16.78 -16.26
CA MET A 338 6.20 15.96 -15.64
C MET A 338 5.21 16.79 -14.81
N GLU A 339 5.66 17.89 -14.21
CA GLU A 339 4.83 18.77 -13.38
C GLU A 339 3.66 19.37 -14.17
N ASN A 340 3.94 19.77 -15.41
CA ASN A 340 2.95 20.33 -16.32
C ASN A 340 1.78 19.36 -16.56
N LYS A 341 2.03 18.05 -16.59
CA LYS A 341 0.96 17.06 -16.80
C LYS A 341 0.01 16.95 -15.62
N THR A 342 0.53 17.04 -14.39
CA THR A 342 -0.30 16.97 -13.18
C THR A 342 -1.17 18.21 -13.04
N GLU A 343 -0.60 19.40 -13.25
CA GLU A 343 -1.36 20.66 -13.25
C GLU A 343 -2.39 20.71 -14.39
N GLN A 344 -2.00 20.25 -15.60
CA GLN A 344 -2.93 20.10 -16.72
C GLN A 344 -4.07 19.15 -16.38
N ARG A 345 -3.82 18.03 -15.69
CA ARG A 345 -4.86 17.07 -15.31
C ARG A 345 -5.88 17.68 -14.34
N VAL A 346 -5.42 18.37 -13.28
CA VAL A 346 -6.32 19.04 -12.31
C VAL A 346 -7.14 20.15 -12.99
N SER A 347 -6.52 20.89 -13.91
CA SER A 347 -7.21 21.89 -14.71
C SER A 347 -8.27 21.26 -15.62
N LEU A 348 -7.93 20.17 -16.31
CA LEU A 348 -8.86 19.42 -17.16
C LEU A 348 -10.02 18.84 -16.33
N GLU A 349 -9.77 18.33 -15.13
CA GLU A 349 -10.83 17.83 -14.24
C GLU A 349 -11.86 18.91 -13.92
N THR A 350 -11.39 20.11 -13.59
CA THR A 350 -12.26 21.24 -13.26
C THR A 350 -13.09 21.67 -14.46
N GLN A 351 -12.46 21.74 -15.64
CA GLN A 351 -13.10 22.19 -16.88
C GLN A 351 -14.07 21.15 -17.46
N LEU A 352 -13.79 19.86 -17.29
CA LEU A 352 -14.63 18.77 -17.77
C LEU A 352 -16.03 18.78 -17.13
N ARG A 353 -16.17 19.32 -15.90
CA ARG A 353 -17.47 19.49 -15.23
C ARG A 353 -18.38 20.51 -15.92
N THR A 354 -17.81 21.52 -16.57
CA THR A 354 -18.58 22.56 -17.30
C THR A 354 -18.58 22.37 -18.81
N ALA A 355 -17.74 21.48 -19.34
CA ALA A 355 -17.55 21.28 -20.77
C ALA A 355 -18.83 20.85 -21.50
N LEU A 356 -19.69 20.04 -20.83
CA LEU A 356 -20.98 19.64 -21.38
C LEU A 356 -21.93 20.82 -21.53
N ASP A 357 -22.10 21.62 -20.47
CA ASP A 357 -22.96 22.81 -20.47
C ASP A 357 -22.47 23.89 -21.46
N ASN A 358 -21.16 23.94 -21.71
CA ASN A 358 -20.54 24.85 -22.66
C ASN A 358 -20.62 24.38 -24.13
N GLY A 359 -21.15 23.18 -24.41
CA GLY A 359 -21.24 22.64 -25.77
C GLY A 359 -19.87 22.33 -26.39
N GLU A 360 -18.89 21.93 -25.58
CA GLU A 360 -17.51 21.65 -26.02
C GLU A 360 -17.33 20.24 -26.57
N PHE A 361 -18.28 19.34 -26.29
CA PHE A 361 -18.30 17.98 -26.81
C PHE A 361 -18.99 17.90 -28.17
N TYR A 362 -18.47 17.03 -29.03
CA TYR A 362 -19.06 16.71 -30.32
C TYR A 362 -18.77 15.25 -30.69
N LEU A 363 -19.59 14.67 -31.56
CA LEU A 363 -19.38 13.32 -32.06
C LEU A 363 -18.75 13.34 -33.46
N CYS A 364 -17.74 12.52 -33.64
CA CYS A 364 -17.31 12.07 -34.96
C CYS A 364 -17.79 10.63 -35.18
N TYR A 365 -17.88 10.22 -36.44
CA TYR A 365 -18.44 8.94 -36.84
C TYR A 365 -17.46 8.23 -37.76
N GLN A 366 -17.08 7.01 -37.42
CA GLN A 366 -16.20 6.20 -38.24
C GLN A 366 -17.00 5.08 -38.94
N PRO A 367 -16.94 4.96 -40.28
CA PRO A 367 -17.73 3.97 -41.00
C PRO A 367 -17.23 2.54 -40.80
N GLN A 368 -18.19 1.62 -40.68
CA GLN A 368 -18.01 0.18 -40.61
C GLN A 368 -18.45 -0.45 -41.94
N ILE A 369 -17.60 -1.30 -42.52
CA ILE A 369 -17.74 -1.80 -43.89
C ILE A 369 -17.90 -3.31 -43.87
N ASP A 370 -18.93 -3.78 -44.58
CA ASP A 370 -19.12 -5.19 -44.90
C ASP A 370 -18.20 -5.57 -46.06
N LEU A 371 -17.33 -6.55 -45.84
CA LEU A 371 -16.35 -7.01 -46.84
C LEU A 371 -16.96 -7.86 -47.96
N ARG A 372 -18.15 -8.45 -47.75
CA ARG A 372 -18.81 -9.31 -48.74
C ARG A 372 -19.53 -8.50 -49.80
N PHE A 373 -20.17 -7.41 -49.38
CA PHE A 373 -20.99 -6.55 -50.24
C PHE A 373 -20.35 -5.19 -50.51
N GLU A 374 -19.15 -4.94 -49.94
CA GLU A 374 -18.42 -3.68 -50.03
C GLU A 374 -19.32 -2.47 -49.79
N ARG A 375 -20.10 -2.49 -48.70
CA ARG A 375 -21.04 -1.42 -48.36
C ARG A 375 -20.88 -0.98 -46.92
N MET A 376 -21.22 0.28 -46.64
CA MET A 376 -21.34 0.76 -45.28
C MET A 376 -22.56 0.14 -44.60
N ILE A 377 -22.34 -0.50 -43.46
CA ILE A 377 -23.37 -1.18 -42.67
C ILE A 377 -23.63 -0.52 -41.32
N GLY A 378 -22.69 0.30 -40.87
CA GLY A 378 -22.75 0.97 -39.58
C GLY A 378 -21.73 2.08 -39.45
N VAL A 379 -21.80 2.77 -38.33
CA VAL A 379 -20.79 3.71 -37.87
C VAL A 379 -20.57 3.54 -36.38
N GLU A 380 -19.36 3.83 -35.94
CA GLU A 380 -19.05 4.02 -34.52
C GLU A 380 -19.08 5.51 -34.18
N ALA A 381 -19.86 5.88 -33.17
CA ALA A 381 -19.92 7.22 -32.62
C ALA A 381 -18.78 7.43 -31.61
N LEU A 382 -17.88 8.34 -31.96
CA LEU A 382 -16.64 8.58 -31.25
C LEU A 382 -16.65 10.00 -30.66
N LEU A 383 -16.71 10.06 -29.33
CA LEU A 383 -16.69 11.32 -28.58
C LEU A 383 -15.41 12.11 -28.82
N ARG A 384 -15.55 13.42 -29.00
CA ARG A 384 -14.46 14.37 -29.12
C ARG A 384 -14.71 15.58 -28.23
N TRP A 385 -13.64 16.15 -27.71
CA TRP A 385 -13.69 17.36 -26.89
C TRP A 385 -12.88 18.47 -27.57
N ARG A 386 -13.55 19.58 -27.88
CA ARG A 386 -12.93 20.80 -28.37
C ARG A 386 -12.85 21.80 -27.22
N HIS A 387 -11.74 21.75 -26.51
CA HIS A 387 -11.41 22.65 -25.43
C HIS A 387 -11.08 24.06 -25.98
N PRO A 388 -11.54 25.14 -25.32
CA PRO A 388 -11.34 26.51 -25.79
C PRO A 388 -9.87 26.92 -25.92
N GLU A 389 -9.03 26.58 -24.93
CA GLU A 389 -7.60 26.89 -24.93
C GLU A 389 -6.71 25.81 -25.55
N LEU A 390 -6.97 24.53 -25.23
CA LEU A 390 -6.11 23.39 -25.63
C LEU A 390 -6.45 22.84 -27.03
N GLY A 391 -7.55 23.28 -27.65
CA GLY A 391 -8.01 22.73 -28.92
C GLY A 391 -8.59 21.33 -28.79
N GLN A 392 -8.23 20.40 -29.67
CA GLN A 392 -8.74 19.03 -29.61
C GLN A 392 -8.03 18.22 -28.53
N VAL A 393 -8.76 17.81 -27.49
CA VAL A 393 -8.24 16.97 -26.42
C VAL A 393 -8.53 15.50 -26.74
N SER A 394 -7.51 14.65 -26.59
CA SER A 394 -7.61 13.22 -26.89
C SER A 394 -8.59 12.51 -25.95
N PRO A 395 -9.49 11.63 -26.45
CA PRO A 395 -10.33 10.76 -25.63
C PRO A 395 -9.54 9.94 -24.59
N ALA A 396 -8.35 9.46 -24.95
CA ALA A 396 -7.48 8.72 -24.03
C ALA A 396 -6.99 9.57 -22.84
N THR A 397 -7.07 10.90 -22.93
CA THR A 397 -6.70 11.82 -21.84
C THR A 397 -7.89 12.13 -20.94
N PHE A 398 -9.05 12.46 -21.51
CA PHE A 398 -10.17 12.99 -20.71
C PHE A 398 -11.19 11.94 -20.27
N ILE A 399 -11.34 10.80 -20.98
CA ILE A 399 -12.27 9.73 -20.59
C ILE A 399 -11.89 9.14 -19.22
N PRO A 400 -10.62 8.79 -18.93
CA PRO A 400 -10.25 8.28 -17.60
C PRO A 400 -10.59 9.27 -16.47
N ILE A 401 -10.35 10.57 -16.71
CA ILE A 401 -10.70 11.65 -15.77
C ILE A 401 -12.23 11.72 -15.58
N ALA A 402 -12.99 11.60 -16.66
CA ALA A 402 -14.46 11.60 -16.62
C ALA A 402 -15.01 10.39 -15.84
N GLU A 403 -14.39 9.21 -15.98
CA GLU A 403 -14.77 8.01 -15.23
C GLU A 403 -14.48 8.14 -13.74
N GLU A 404 -13.27 8.59 -13.38
CA GLU A 404 -12.88 8.79 -11.98
C GLU A 404 -13.74 9.83 -11.27
N THR A 405 -14.09 10.91 -11.97
CA THR A 405 -14.97 11.97 -11.43
C THR A 405 -16.47 11.68 -11.58
N LYS A 406 -16.83 10.56 -12.23
CA LYS A 406 -18.20 10.20 -12.61
C LYS A 406 -18.90 11.19 -13.56
N SER A 407 -18.19 12.18 -14.09
CA SER A 407 -18.70 13.06 -15.16
C SER A 407 -19.04 12.27 -16.43
N ILE A 408 -18.46 11.07 -16.61
CA ILE A 408 -18.77 10.15 -17.71
C ILE A 408 -20.26 9.75 -17.76
N LEU A 409 -20.98 9.82 -16.63
CA LEU A 409 -22.41 9.50 -16.61
C LEU A 409 -23.22 10.53 -17.40
N GLN A 410 -22.98 11.82 -17.15
CA GLN A 410 -23.65 12.92 -17.85
C GLN A 410 -23.20 13.01 -19.31
N ILE A 411 -21.89 12.86 -19.55
CA ILE A 411 -21.33 12.83 -20.91
C ILE A 411 -21.93 11.66 -21.69
N GLY A 412 -21.98 10.48 -21.09
CA GLY A 412 -22.50 9.27 -21.72
C GLY A 412 -24.00 9.34 -22.03
N GLU A 413 -24.78 9.98 -21.17
CA GLU A 413 -26.18 10.32 -21.48
C GLU A 413 -26.28 11.20 -22.73
N TRP A 414 -25.50 12.29 -22.76
CA TRP A 414 -25.48 13.20 -23.91
C TRP A 414 -25.03 12.49 -25.19
N VAL A 415 -24.00 11.64 -25.13
CA VAL A 415 -23.50 10.87 -26.28
C VAL A 415 -24.60 9.97 -26.86
N LEU A 416 -25.31 9.21 -26.02
CA LEU A 416 -26.36 8.31 -26.48
C LEU A 416 -27.50 9.09 -27.16
N ARG A 417 -27.93 10.22 -26.56
CA ARG A 417 -28.98 11.08 -27.12
C ARG A 417 -28.56 11.67 -28.47
N GLU A 418 -27.37 12.27 -28.55
CA GLU A 418 -26.86 12.86 -29.78
C GLU A 418 -26.68 11.81 -30.89
N ALA A 419 -26.22 10.60 -30.54
CA ALA A 419 -26.05 9.50 -31.49
C ALA A 419 -27.39 9.05 -32.11
N VAL A 420 -28.43 8.81 -31.31
CA VAL A 420 -29.75 8.41 -31.84
C VAL A 420 -30.42 9.53 -32.62
N GLU A 421 -30.26 10.78 -32.18
CA GLU A 421 -30.77 11.95 -32.91
C GLU A 421 -30.05 12.14 -34.25
N GLN A 422 -28.73 11.95 -34.28
CA GLN A 422 -27.96 12.02 -35.51
C GLN A 422 -28.36 10.93 -36.50
N HIS A 423 -28.58 9.69 -36.04
CA HIS A 423 -29.08 8.61 -36.89
C HIS A 423 -30.41 9.00 -37.55
N ASN A 424 -31.36 9.53 -36.76
CA ASN A 424 -32.65 9.98 -37.28
C ASN A 424 -32.52 11.17 -38.26
N ARG A 425 -31.55 12.07 -38.05
CA ARG A 425 -31.22 13.14 -39.02
C ARG A 425 -30.71 12.57 -40.33
N TRP A 426 -29.83 11.57 -40.31
CA TRP A 426 -29.33 10.94 -41.53
C TRP A 426 -30.41 10.21 -42.32
N LEU A 427 -31.34 9.52 -41.64
CA LEU A 427 -32.50 8.91 -42.30
C LEU A 427 -33.32 9.95 -43.09
N LYS A 428 -33.56 11.12 -42.48
CA LYS A 428 -34.28 12.22 -43.15
C LYS A 428 -33.50 12.83 -44.32
N GLN A 429 -32.16 12.76 -44.28
CA GLN A 429 -31.28 13.20 -45.37
C GLN A 429 -31.14 12.17 -46.50
N GLY A 430 -31.77 10.98 -46.36
CA GLY A 430 -31.78 9.94 -47.39
C GLY A 430 -30.63 8.94 -47.29
N LEU A 431 -29.88 8.93 -46.19
CA LEU A 431 -28.93 7.84 -45.93
C LEU A 431 -29.71 6.54 -45.63
N PRO A 432 -29.14 5.38 -45.98
CA PRO A 432 -29.74 4.12 -45.59
C PRO A 432 -29.78 4.00 -44.06
N PRO A 433 -30.73 3.24 -43.52
CA PRO A 433 -30.69 2.87 -42.11
C PRO A 433 -29.46 2.00 -41.85
N ILE A 434 -28.60 2.46 -40.95
CA ILE A 434 -27.31 1.85 -40.64
C ILE A 434 -27.18 1.70 -39.13
N ARG A 435 -26.34 0.76 -38.70
CA ARG A 435 -26.03 0.59 -37.28
C ARG A 435 -25.31 1.82 -36.73
N MET A 436 -25.68 2.27 -35.54
CA MET A 436 -25.04 3.30 -34.75
C MET A 436 -24.46 2.64 -33.50
N ALA A 437 -23.14 2.44 -33.49
CA ALA A 437 -22.44 1.86 -32.37
C ALA A 437 -21.96 2.94 -31.39
N VAL A 438 -22.19 2.73 -30.09
CA VAL A 438 -21.83 3.67 -29.02
C VAL A 438 -21.09 2.95 -27.91
N ASN A 439 -19.90 3.44 -27.57
CA ASN A 439 -19.10 2.94 -26.46
C ASN A 439 -19.70 3.28 -25.10
N ILE A 440 -19.74 2.28 -24.21
CA ILE A 440 -20.27 2.42 -22.86
C ILE A 440 -19.17 2.15 -21.84
N SER A 441 -18.91 3.12 -20.96
CA SER A 441 -17.95 2.97 -19.86
C SER A 441 -18.39 1.96 -18.80
N ALA A 442 -17.42 1.46 -18.02
CA ALA A 442 -17.67 0.60 -16.87
C ALA A 442 -18.64 1.25 -15.87
N VAL A 443 -18.43 2.55 -15.62
CA VAL A 443 -19.17 3.32 -14.62
C VAL A 443 -20.63 3.49 -15.03
N GLN A 444 -20.90 3.75 -16.32
CA GLN A 444 -22.26 3.83 -16.86
C GLN A 444 -22.97 2.47 -16.80
N PHE A 445 -22.31 1.40 -17.24
CA PHE A 445 -22.92 0.08 -17.29
C PHE A 445 -23.28 -0.47 -15.89
N GLN A 446 -22.49 -0.10 -14.88
CA GLN A 446 -22.73 -0.48 -13.48
C GLN A 446 -23.76 0.40 -12.77
N GLN A 447 -24.23 1.49 -13.39
CA GLN A 447 -25.25 2.34 -12.79
C GLN A 447 -26.58 1.59 -12.66
N ASP A 448 -27.19 1.67 -11.48
CA ASP A 448 -28.52 1.12 -11.25
C ASP A 448 -29.54 1.78 -12.20
N GLY A 449 -30.30 0.94 -12.92
CA GLY A 449 -31.30 1.41 -13.86
C GLY A 449 -30.77 1.78 -15.25
N PHE A 450 -29.52 1.46 -15.61
CA PHE A 450 -28.97 1.75 -16.94
C PHE A 450 -29.86 1.25 -18.09
N SER A 451 -30.40 0.03 -18.02
CA SER A 451 -31.32 -0.48 -19.05
C SER A 451 -32.63 0.29 -19.14
N VAL A 452 -33.16 0.79 -18.01
CA VAL A 452 -34.36 1.65 -17.97
C VAL A 452 -34.07 2.99 -18.63
N PHE A 453 -32.89 3.54 -18.37
CA PHE A 453 -32.43 4.78 -18.97
C PHE A 453 -32.25 4.66 -20.49
N VAL A 454 -31.62 3.59 -20.98
CA VAL A 454 -31.51 3.32 -22.43
C VAL A 454 -32.90 3.19 -23.06
N LYS A 455 -33.83 2.47 -22.40
CA LYS A 455 -35.21 2.37 -22.86
C LYS A 455 -35.88 3.74 -23.01
N GLN A 456 -35.70 4.64 -22.04
CA GLN A 456 -36.24 6.00 -22.11
C GLN A 456 -35.71 6.75 -23.35
N ILE A 457 -34.41 6.65 -23.66
CA ILE A 457 -33.83 7.28 -24.85
C ILE A 457 -34.43 6.71 -26.14
N LEU A 458 -34.62 5.39 -26.21
CA LEU A 458 -35.26 4.74 -27.36
C LEU A 458 -36.71 5.23 -27.55
N ASP A 459 -37.48 5.28 -26.46
CA ASP A 459 -38.87 5.74 -26.45
C ASP A 459 -38.98 7.23 -26.86
N GLU A 460 -38.07 8.08 -26.41
CA GLU A 460 -38.05 9.53 -26.71
C GLU A 460 -37.58 9.83 -28.14
N SER A 461 -36.57 9.10 -28.62
CA SER A 461 -35.98 9.35 -29.95
C SER A 461 -36.77 8.69 -31.09
N GLY A 462 -37.51 7.61 -30.80
CA GLY A 462 -38.24 6.84 -31.81
C GLY A 462 -37.35 6.10 -32.80
N ILE A 463 -36.06 5.92 -32.49
CA ILE A 463 -35.15 5.08 -33.28
C ILE A 463 -35.61 3.62 -33.18
N ASP A 464 -35.52 2.87 -34.29
CA ASP A 464 -35.64 1.42 -34.22
C ASP A 464 -34.42 0.88 -33.48
N ALA A 465 -34.65 0.23 -32.34
CA ALA A 465 -33.61 -0.26 -31.45
C ALA A 465 -32.61 -1.18 -32.15
N THR A 466 -33.01 -1.87 -33.22
CA THR A 466 -32.13 -2.75 -34.00
C THR A 466 -30.97 -2.02 -34.68
N TYR A 467 -31.06 -0.69 -34.84
CA TYR A 467 -29.99 0.15 -35.35
C TYR A 467 -29.08 0.71 -34.26
N LEU A 468 -29.40 0.57 -32.98
CA LEU A 468 -28.49 0.97 -31.89
C LEU A 468 -27.66 -0.24 -31.44
N GLU A 469 -26.34 -0.09 -31.44
CA GLU A 469 -25.39 -1.05 -30.89
C GLU A 469 -24.66 -0.44 -29.70
N LEU A 470 -24.62 -1.16 -28.58
CA LEU A 470 -23.83 -0.76 -27.42
C LEU A 470 -22.57 -1.60 -27.36
N GLU A 471 -21.42 -0.92 -27.32
CA GLU A 471 -20.10 -1.52 -27.25
C GLU A 471 -19.58 -1.47 -25.82
N LEU A 472 -19.15 -2.62 -25.31
CA LEU A 472 -18.66 -2.78 -23.94
C LEU A 472 -17.32 -3.51 -23.99
N THR A 473 -16.30 -2.98 -23.32
CA THR A 473 -15.01 -3.67 -23.28
C THR A 473 -15.12 -4.99 -22.51
N GLU A 474 -14.30 -5.95 -22.90
CA GLU A 474 -14.23 -7.27 -22.27
C GLU A 474 -14.12 -7.19 -20.73
N SER A 475 -13.28 -6.28 -20.24
CA SER A 475 -13.05 -6.08 -18.80
C SER A 475 -14.31 -5.64 -18.06
N VAL A 476 -15.15 -4.80 -18.66
CA VAL A 476 -16.39 -4.28 -18.04
C VAL A 476 -17.37 -5.41 -17.77
N VAL A 477 -17.55 -6.30 -18.74
CA VAL A 477 -18.52 -7.39 -18.64
C VAL A 477 -18.04 -8.47 -17.65
N MET A 478 -16.72 -8.65 -17.50
CA MET A 478 -16.14 -9.69 -16.64
C MET A 478 -16.06 -9.32 -15.14
N GLN A 479 -15.98 -8.03 -14.78
CA GLN A 479 -15.84 -7.60 -13.37
C GLN A 479 -16.98 -8.09 -12.45
N ARG A 480 -18.21 -8.20 -12.97
CA ARG A 480 -19.40 -8.70 -12.26
C ARG A 480 -20.30 -9.51 -13.18
N ALA A 481 -19.77 -10.60 -13.73
CA ALA A 481 -20.40 -11.35 -14.82
C ALA A 481 -21.88 -11.71 -14.59
N GLU A 482 -22.30 -12.13 -13.39
CA GLU A 482 -23.72 -12.47 -13.12
C GLU A 482 -24.64 -11.25 -13.16
N GLN A 483 -24.20 -10.11 -12.63
CA GLN A 483 -24.96 -8.86 -12.69
C GLN A 483 -24.97 -8.32 -14.13
N ALA A 484 -23.84 -8.38 -14.82
CA ALA A 484 -23.72 -8.00 -16.21
C ALA A 484 -24.68 -8.79 -17.11
N ILE A 485 -24.81 -10.10 -16.92
CA ILE A 485 -25.78 -10.93 -17.68
C ILE A 485 -27.20 -10.38 -17.54
N LYS A 486 -27.64 -10.02 -16.33
CA LYS A 486 -28.99 -9.48 -16.12
C LYS A 486 -29.21 -8.18 -16.89
N THR A 487 -28.25 -7.26 -16.82
CA THR A 487 -28.32 -5.98 -17.55
C THR A 487 -28.29 -6.21 -19.06
N LEU A 488 -27.41 -7.07 -19.56
CA LEU A 488 -27.31 -7.39 -20.99
C LEU A 488 -28.58 -8.06 -21.53
N VAL A 489 -29.19 -8.98 -20.77
CA VAL A 489 -30.48 -9.59 -21.15
C VAL A 489 -31.56 -8.53 -21.22
N ALA A 490 -31.66 -7.66 -20.21
CA ALA A 490 -32.64 -6.57 -20.20
C ALA A 490 -32.44 -5.60 -21.37
N LEU A 491 -31.19 -5.30 -21.74
CA LEU A 491 -30.88 -4.46 -22.89
C LEU A 491 -31.28 -5.16 -24.20
N ARG A 492 -30.93 -6.44 -24.39
CA ARG A 492 -31.32 -7.20 -25.58
C ARG A 492 -32.84 -7.33 -25.75
N GLU A 493 -33.58 -7.44 -24.65
CA GLU A 493 -35.05 -7.45 -24.67
C GLU A 493 -35.65 -6.14 -25.21
N LEU A 494 -34.90 -5.03 -25.21
CA LEU A 494 -35.30 -3.78 -25.88
C LEU A 494 -35.13 -3.84 -27.41
N GLY A 495 -34.45 -4.86 -27.93
CA GLY A 495 -34.21 -5.05 -29.37
C GLY A 495 -32.90 -4.45 -29.90
N LEU A 496 -32.03 -3.93 -29.03
CA LEU A 496 -30.73 -3.38 -29.41
C LEU A 496 -29.66 -4.46 -29.60
N LYS A 497 -28.58 -4.07 -30.29
CA LYS A 497 -27.40 -4.91 -30.53
C LYS A 497 -26.35 -4.72 -29.45
N LEU A 498 -25.68 -5.81 -29.09
CA LEU A 498 -24.63 -5.79 -28.07
C LEU A 498 -23.31 -6.31 -28.66
N ALA A 499 -22.26 -5.52 -28.53
CA ALA A 499 -20.92 -5.89 -28.98
C ALA A 499 -19.92 -5.90 -27.80
N ILE A 500 -18.97 -6.84 -27.85
CA ILE A 500 -17.80 -6.80 -26.97
C ILE A 500 -16.65 -6.14 -27.73
N ASP A 501 -16.10 -5.09 -27.12
CA ASP A 501 -14.96 -4.34 -27.62
C ASP A 501 -13.63 -4.77 -27.02
N ASP A 502 -12.54 -4.43 -27.70
CA ASP A 502 -11.14 -4.75 -27.33
C ASP A 502 -10.91 -6.25 -27.03
N PHE A 503 -11.62 -7.15 -27.72
CA PHE A 503 -11.64 -8.57 -27.37
C PHE A 503 -10.28 -9.24 -27.55
N GLY A 504 -9.81 -9.94 -26.52
CA GLY A 504 -8.53 -10.65 -26.49
C GLY A 504 -7.41 -9.90 -25.77
N THR A 505 -7.65 -8.66 -25.34
CA THR A 505 -6.71 -7.89 -24.50
C THR A 505 -6.89 -8.20 -23.00
N GLY A 506 -8.01 -8.83 -22.62
CA GLY A 506 -8.38 -9.18 -21.24
C GLY A 506 -8.32 -10.67 -20.90
N TYR A 507 -8.73 -11.01 -19.66
CA TYR A 507 -8.84 -12.39 -19.19
C TYR A 507 -10.25 -12.94 -19.47
N SER A 508 -10.48 -13.42 -20.67
CA SER A 508 -11.77 -14.00 -21.04
C SER A 508 -11.97 -15.38 -20.41
N SER A 509 -12.99 -15.50 -19.57
CA SER A 509 -13.55 -16.80 -19.25
C SER A 509 -14.53 -17.19 -20.35
N LEU A 510 -14.09 -18.05 -21.28
CA LEU A 510 -14.93 -18.62 -22.37
C LEU A 510 -16.25 -19.20 -21.85
N SER A 511 -16.27 -19.65 -20.58
CA SER A 511 -17.46 -20.16 -19.92
C SER A 511 -18.56 -19.11 -19.71
N TYR A 512 -18.20 -17.84 -19.54
CA TYR A 512 -19.13 -16.72 -19.42
C TYR A 512 -19.48 -16.12 -20.77
N LEU A 513 -18.56 -16.09 -21.73
CA LEU A 513 -18.83 -15.60 -23.08
C LEU A 513 -20.04 -16.30 -23.71
N ARG A 514 -20.15 -17.63 -23.53
CA ARG A 514 -21.31 -18.42 -23.98
C ARG A 514 -22.65 -18.00 -23.35
N LYS A 515 -22.62 -17.39 -22.16
CA LYS A 515 -23.82 -16.96 -21.42
C LYS A 515 -24.22 -15.52 -21.74
N PHE A 516 -23.31 -14.70 -22.27
CA PHE A 516 -23.63 -13.32 -22.58
C PHE A 516 -24.50 -13.24 -23.83
N PRO A 517 -25.59 -12.45 -23.79
CA PRO A 517 -26.51 -12.32 -24.91
C PRO A 517 -25.97 -11.30 -25.93
N ILE A 518 -24.74 -11.50 -26.40
CA ILE A 518 -24.04 -10.62 -27.35
C ILE A 518 -24.32 -11.02 -28.79
N ASP A 519 -24.19 -10.05 -29.70
CA ASP A 519 -24.36 -10.23 -31.15
C ASP A 519 -23.01 -10.21 -31.88
N ARG A 520 -22.03 -9.47 -31.35
CA ARG A 520 -20.80 -9.13 -32.07
C ARG A 520 -19.56 -9.12 -31.18
N ILE A 521 -18.42 -9.48 -31.77
CA ILE A 521 -17.08 -9.33 -31.20
C ILE A 521 -16.26 -8.39 -32.09
N LYS A 522 -15.63 -7.38 -31.48
CA LYS A 522 -14.68 -6.49 -32.13
C LYS A 522 -13.25 -6.92 -31.81
N ILE A 523 -12.46 -7.12 -32.85
CA ILE A 523 -11.06 -7.55 -32.75
C ILE A 523 -10.20 -6.30 -32.63
N ASP A 524 -9.51 -6.19 -31.49
CA ASP A 524 -8.68 -5.04 -31.15
C ASP A 524 -7.59 -4.77 -32.22
N GLN A 525 -7.41 -3.48 -32.53
CA GLN A 525 -6.43 -3.02 -33.52
C GLN A 525 -4.99 -3.49 -33.26
N SER A 526 -4.61 -3.78 -32.02
CA SER A 526 -3.27 -4.28 -31.65
C SER A 526 -2.98 -5.67 -32.22
N PHE A 527 -4.01 -6.47 -32.49
CA PHE A 527 -3.89 -7.76 -33.19
C PHE A 527 -4.01 -7.63 -34.70
N VAL A 528 -4.68 -6.59 -35.20
CA VAL A 528 -4.89 -6.37 -36.64
C VAL A 528 -3.68 -5.67 -37.28
N ARG A 529 -3.09 -4.68 -36.59
CA ARG A 529 -1.95 -3.92 -37.11
C ARG A 529 -0.75 -4.82 -37.36
N GLY A 530 -0.27 -4.82 -38.60
CA GLY A 530 0.90 -5.59 -39.01
C GLY A 530 0.73 -7.10 -38.90
N ILE A 531 -0.51 -7.60 -38.98
CA ILE A 531 -0.87 -9.03 -38.82
C ILE A 531 -0.09 -9.94 -39.78
N GLU A 532 0.20 -9.50 -41.00
CA GLU A 532 1.02 -10.20 -41.98
C GLU A 532 2.46 -10.51 -41.53
N SER A 533 2.99 -9.74 -40.57
CA SER A 533 4.38 -9.83 -40.12
C SER A 533 4.54 -10.41 -38.71
N THR A 534 3.42 -10.64 -38.00
CA THR A 534 3.42 -11.04 -36.59
C THR A 534 2.65 -12.35 -36.41
N PRO A 535 3.32 -13.52 -36.43
CA PRO A 535 2.65 -14.83 -36.34
C PRO A 535 1.78 -15.02 -35.09
N ALA A 536 2.13 -14.36 -33.98
CA ALA A 536 1.33 -14.41 -32.75
C ALA A 536 -0.03 -13.70 -32.93
N ASN A 537 -0.03 -12.51 -33.53
CA ASN A 537 -1.24 -11.76 -33.85
C ASN A 537 -2.14 -12.55 -34.82
N GLU A 538 -1.52 -13.15 -35.85
CA GLU A 538 -2.21 -14.02 -36.80
C GLU A 538 -2.96 -15.16 -36.08
N ALA A 539 -2.28 -15.86 -35.17
CA ALA A 539 -2.87 -16.97 -34.42
C ALA A 539 -4.03 -16.52 -33.53
N ILE A 540 -3.92 -15.36 -32.88
CA ILE A 540 -4.96 -14.79 -32.03
C ILE A 540 -6.19 -14.42 -32.86
N VAL A 541 -6.03 -13.68 -33.95
CA VAL A 541 -7.16 -13.28 -34.82
C VAL A 541 -7.86 -14.51 -35.41
N ARG A 542 -7.10 -15.53 -35.87
CA ARG A 542 -7.70 -16.80 -36.32
C ARG A 542 -8.53 -17.48 -35.25
N ALA A 543 -8.04 -17.50 -34.00
CA ALA A 543 -8.75 -18.09 -32.88
C ALA A 543 -10.05 -17.33 -32.57
N ILE A 544 -10.02 -15.99 -32.60
CA ILE A 544 -11.20 -15.14 -32.37
C ILE A 544 -12.24 -15.36 -33.48
N LEU A 545 -11.81 -15.42 -34.75
CA LEU A 545 -12.70 -15.69 -35.89
C LEU A 545 -13.37 -17.08 -35.76
N ALA A 546 -12.59 -18.11 -35.44
CA ALA A 546 -13.12 -19.48 -35.26
C ALA A 546 -14.08 -19.59 -34.06
N LEU A 547 -13.76 -18.90 -32.96
CA LEU A 547 -14.61 -18.84 -31.77
C LEU A 547 -15.95 -18.16 -32.09
N SER A 548 -15.90 -17.02 -32.80
CA SER A 548 -17.09 -16.26 -33.15
C SER A 548 -18.01 -17.04 -34.08
N ASP A 549 -17.45 -17.71 -35.10
CA ASP A 549 -18.20 -18.62 -35.99
C ASP A 549 -18.87 -19.76 -35.20
N SER A 550 -18.15 -20.36 -34.25
CA SER A 550 -18.67 -21.44 -33.40
C SER A 550 -19.80 -21.00 -32.45
N LEU A 551 -19.82 -19.72 -32.06
CA LEU A 551 -20.83 -19.13 -31.18
C LEU A 551 -21.96 -18.42 -31.96
N GLY A 552 -21.86 -18.34 -33.29
CA GLY A 552 -22.82 -17.63 -34.14
C GLY A 552 -22.78 -16.11 -33.96
N LEU A 553 -21.62 -15.55 -33.64
CA LEU A 553 -21.39 -14.12 -33.41
C LEU A 553 -20.83 -13.44 -34.66
N GLU A 554 -21.24 -12.20 -34.90
CA GLU A 554 -20.64 -11.33 -35.92
C GLU A 554 -19.22 -10.91 -35.48
N THR A 555 -18.32 -10.69 -36.45
CA THR A 555 -16.95 -10.21 -36.18
C THR A 555 -16.67 -8.93 -36.92
N LEU A 556 -16.10 -7.95 -36.22
CA LEU A 556 -15.60 -6.72 -36.79
C LEU A 556 -14.12 -6.56 -36.45
N ALA A 557 -13.25 -6.37 -37.44
CA ALA A 557 -11.84 -6.10 -37.20
C ALA A 557 -11.56 -4.59 -37.22
N GLU A 558 -10.92 -4.09 -36.16
CA GLU A 558 -10.62 -2.68 -36.00
C GLU A 558 -9.22 -2.30 -36.47
N GLY A 559 -9.01 -1.02 -36.76
CA GLY A 559 -7.70 -0.48 -37.05
C GLY A 559 -7.09 -0.98 -38.37
N VAL A 560 -7.90 -1.34 -39.35
CA VAL A 560 -7.41 -1.68 -40.70
C VAL A 560 -6.87 -0.42 -41.39
N GLU A 561 -5.56 -0.35 -41.61
CA GLU A 561 -4.88 0.83 -42.15
C GLU A 561 -4.39 0.60 -43.59
N ASN A 562 -4.06 -0.64 -43.96
CA ASN A 562 -3.46 -0.94 -45.25
C ASN A 562 -4.19 -2.05 -46.04
N LEU A 563 -3.85 -2.17 -47.33
CA LEU A 563 -4.47 -3.16 -48.24
C LEU A 563 -4.09 -4.60 -47.92
N ASP A 564 -2.95 -4.84 -47.30
CA ASP A 564 -2.47 -6.19 -47.01
C ASP A 564 -3.19 -6.76 -45.78
N GLU A 565 -3.39 -5.95 -44.74
CA GLU A 565 -4.27 -6.26 -43.60
C GLU A 565 -5.70 -6.59 -44.09
N LEU A 566 -6.25 -5.76 -44.97
CA LEU A 566 -7.58 -5.96 -45.56
C LEU A 566 -7.69 -7.28 -46.32
N LYS A 567 -6.70 -7.58 -47.18
CA LYS A 567 -6.66 -8.85 -47.93
C LYS A 567 -6.54 -10.05 -47.00
N TRP A 568 -5.70 -9.93 -45.97
CA TRP A 568 -5.53 -10.99 -44.99
C TRP A 568 -6.87 -11.28 -44.30
N LEU A 569 -7.55 -10.26 -43.77
CA LEU A 569 -8.85 -10.40 -43.09
C LEU A 569 -9.92 -10.99 -44.03
N THR A 570 -9.96 -10.53 -45.28
CA THR A 570 -10.89 -11.04 -46.31
C THR A 570 -10.65 -12.52 -46.59
N SER A 571 -9.39 -12.93 -46.75
CA SER A 571 -9.02 -14.33 -47.01
C SER A 571 -9.34 -15.28 -45.85
N HIS A 572 -9.46 -14.73 -44.64
CA HIS A 572 -9.78 -15.46 -43.41
C HIS A 572 -11.25 -15.33 -42.99
N LYS A 573 -12.12 -14.89 -43.90
CA LYS A 573 -13.58 -14.79 -43.72
C LYS A 573 -14.02 -13.83 -42.61
N CYS A 574 -13.20 -12.84 -42.26
CA CYS A 574 -13.68 -11.72 -41.47
C CYS A 574 -14.82 -11.03 -42.25
N THR A 575 -15.90 -10.71 -41.56
CA THR A 575 -17.13 -10.21 -42.20
C THR A 575 -17.15 -8.69 -42.34
N GLU A 576 -16.60 -8.00 -41.36
CA GLU A 576 -16.73 -6.56 -41.24
C GLU A 576 -15.43 -5.94 -40.76
N VAL A 577 -15.17 -4.72 -41.20
CA VAL A 577 -13.94 -3.99 -40.88
C VAL A 577 -14.21 -2.53 -40.61
N GLN A 578 -13.34 -1.96 -39.80
CA GLN A 578 -13.26 -0.53 -39.53
C GLN A 578 -11.80 -0.10 -39.48
N GLY A 579 -11.48 1.06 -40.05
CA GLY A 579 -10.13 1.59 -39.98
C GLY A 579 -9.81 2.68 -40.98
N TYR A 580 -8.61 3.24 -40.87
CA TYR A 580 -8.16 4.39 -41.66
C TYR A 580 -7.95 4.09 -43.13
N HIS A 581 -7.88 2.81 -43.51
CA HIS A 581 -7.92 2.40 -44.91
C HIS A 581 -9.15 2.97 -45.64
N PHE A 582 -10.30 3.06 -44.96
CA PHE A 582 -11.55 3.58 -45.51
C PHE A 582 -11.75 5.05 -45.19
N ALA A 583 -11.77 5.38 -43.89
CA ALA A 583 -11.89 6.74 -43.40
C ALA A 583 -11.42 6.83 -41.95
N LYS A 584 -10.87 8.00 -41.60
CA LYS A 584 -10.80 8.44 -40.20
C LYS A 584 -12.20 8.77 -39.69
N ALA A 585 -12.35 8.97 -38.38
CA ALA A 585 -13.60 9.47 -37.83
C ALA A 585 -13.94 10.85 -38.42
N LEU A 586 -15.14 10.99 -38.99
CA LEU A 586 -15.61 12.18 -39.71
C LEU A 586 -16.70 12.91 -38.91
N PRO A 587 -16.81 14.25 -38.99
CA PRO A 587 -18.02 14.94 -38.55
C PRO A 587 -19.25 14.43 -39.31
N ALA A 588 -20.45 14.66 -38.77
CA ALA A 588 -21.70 14.16 -39.34
C ALA A 588 -21.87 14.47 -40.84
N ASP A 589 -21.68 15.72 -41.26
CA ASP A 589 -21.79 16.12 -42.66
C ASP A 589 -20.66 15.55 -43.52
N GLY A 590 -19.49 15.35 -42.91
CA GLY A 590 -18.34 14.71 -43.55
C GLY A 590 -18.63 13.26 -43.92
N LEU A 591 -19.32 12.51 -43.07
CA LEU A 591 -19.74 11.14 -43.34
C LEU A 591 -20.72 11.08 -44.52
N VAL A 592 -21.72 11.97 -44.55
CA VAL A 592 -22.70 12.03 -45.65
C VAL A 592 -22.01 12.27 -46.99
N ASN A 593 -21.08 13.22 -47.03
CA ASN A 593 -20.31 13.51 -48.24
C ASN A 593 -19.44 12.30 -48.65
N TRP A 594 -18.75 11.68 -47.69
CA TRP A 594 -17.93 10.49 -47.93
C TRP A 594 -18.77 9.33 -48.49
N TYR A 595 -19.95 9.07 -47.93
CA TYR A 595 -20.87 8.04 -48.38
C TYR A 595 -21.33 8.29 -49.82
N ASN A 596 -21.78 9.51 -50.12
CA ASN A 596 -22.26 9.87 -51.45
C ASN A 596 -21.17 9.73 -52.51
N THR A 597 -19.95 10.20 -52.24
CA THR A 597 -18.82 10.10 -53.18
C THR A 597 -18.39 8.66 -53.42
N ARG A 598 -18.50 7.78 -52.42
CA ARG A 598 -17.98 6.41 -52.52
C ARG A 598 -18.99 5.41 -53.10
N PHE A 599 -20.28 5.60 -52.81
CA PHE A 599 -21.31 4.60 -53.12
C PHE A 599 -22.39 5.09 -54.10
N LEU A 600 -22.51 6.39 -54.34
CA LEU A 600 -23.51 6.98 -55.24
C LEU A 600 -22.92 7.79 -56.40
N GLY A 601 -21.64 8.17 -56.33
CA GLY A 601 -20.87 8.80 -57.41
C GLY A 601 -20.01 7.79 -58.13
#